data_AF-A0AB34CC14-F1
#
_entry.id   AF-A0AB34CC14-F1
#
_cell.length_a   1.000
_cell.length_b   1.000
_cell.length_c   1.000
_cell.angle_alpha   90.00
_cell.angle_beta   90.00
_cell.angle_gamma   90.00
#
_symmetry.space_group_name_H-M   'P 1'
#
loop_
_entity.id
_entity.type
_entity.pdbx_description
1 polymer ?
#
loop_
_entity_poly.entity_id
_entity_poly.type
_entity_poly.pdbx_seq_one_letter_code
_entity_poly.pdbx_strand_id
1 'polypeptide(L)'
;MKTSFSDKSQWGILEYLFRIYPRTMSEDEVRKEFGNPHNKGLVSNVRQLISEGSIEKTAIVKIMGRDAVSATGLRITRDGTRLVRKSLNNN
;
A
#
# COMPACT_ATOMS: atom_id res chain seq x y z
N MET A 1 25.68 6.70 6.73
CA MET A 1 24.73 5.61 6.40
C MET A 1 23.46 6.22 5.85
N LYS A 2 23.12 5.98 4.58
CA LYS A 2 21.80 6.36 4.03
C LYS A 2 20.83 5.22 4.39
N THR A 3 19.83 5.51 5.20
CA THR A 3 18.79 4.55 5.60
C THR A 3 17.98 4.16 4.37
N SER A 4 18.26 2.97 3.82
CA SER A 4 17.39 2.30 2.86
C SER A 4 16.10 1.96 3.59
N PHE A 5 15.08 2.80 3.47
CA PHE A 5 13.73 2.48 3.96
C PHE A 5 13.32 1.13 3.37
N SER A 6 12.98 0.17 4.23
CA SER A 6 12.62 -1.18 3.83
C SER A 6 11.31 -1.15 3.05
N ASP A 7 11.31 -1.77 1.87
CA ASP A 7 10.07 -2.01 1.14
C ASP A 7 9.19 -2.93 2.01
N LYS A 8 8.06 -2.42 2.52
CA LYS A 8 7.12 -3.30 3.24
C LYS A 8 6.66 -4.41 2.30
N SER A 9 6.54 -5.61 2.85
CA SER A 9 5.90 -6.73 2.16
C SER A 9 4.45 -6.39 1.82
N GLN A 10 3.90 -7.07 0.82
CA GLN A 10 2.51 -6.92 0.41
C GLN A 10 1.53 -7.09 1.59
N TRP A 11 1.78 -8.10 2.43
CA TRP A 11 0.99 -8.35 3.63
C TRP A 11 1.05 -7.19 4.63
N GLY A 12 2.25 -6.65 4.89
CA GLY A 12 2.42 -5.51 5.80
C GLY A 12 1.73 -4.22 5.31
N ILE A 13 1.59 -4.06 3.99
CA ILE A 13 0.78 -2.97 3.40
C ILE A 13 -0.71 -3.22 3.69
N LEU A 14 -1.22 -4.42 3.43
CA LEU A 14 -2.62 -4.77 3.67
C LEU A 14 -3.03 -4.64 5.14
N GLU A 15 -2.21 -5.15 6.07
CA GLU A 15 -2.45 -5.02 7.51
C GLU A 15 -2.51 -3.56 7.95
N TYR A 16 -1.60 -2.73 7.44
CA TYR A 16 -1.59 -1.32 7.76
C TYR A 16 -2.86 -0.62 7.26
N LEU A 17 -3.22 -0.83 5.99
CA LEU A 17 -4.41 -0.22 5.39
C LEU A 17 -5.70 -0.70 6.05
N PHE A 18 -5.77 -1.98 6.44
CA PHE A 18 -6.89 -2.53 7.19
C PHE A 18 -7.07 -1.84 8.55
N ARG A 19 -5.97 -1.63 9.29
CA ARG A 19 -5.99 -0.97 10.62
C ARG A 19 -6.50 0.47 10.56
N ILE A 20 -6.23 1.19 9.48
CA ILE A 20 -6.68 2.58 9.33
C ILE A 20 -8.01 2.70 8.57
N TYR A 21 -8.53 1.63 7.98
CA TYR A 21 -9.76 1.66 7.19
C TYR A 21 -10.95 2.19 8.00
N PRO A 22 -11.78 3.11 7.45
CA PRO A 22 -11.81 3.58 6.06
C PRO A 22 -10.99 4.86 5.77
N ARG A 23 -10.11 5.29 6.68
CA ARG A 23 -9.29 6.50 6.54
C ARG A 23 -8.27 6.36 5.40
N THR A 24 -7.96 7.48 4.74
CA THR A 24 -6.86 7.59 3.77
C THR A 24 -5.57 8.06 4.44
N MET A 25 -4.44 7.79 3.79
CA MET A 25 -3.14 8.28 4.24
C MET A 25 -2.82 9.64 3.65
N SER A 26 -2.06 10.43 4.38
CA SER A 26 -1.31 11.58 3.86
C SER A 26 0.00 11.14 3.20
N GLU A 27 0.60 12.00 2.37
CA GLU A 27 1.89 11.69 1.75
C GLU A 27 2.99 11.43 2.79
N ASP A 28 3.00 12.19 3.89
CA ASP A 28 3.98 12.03 4.95
C ASP A 28 3.81 10.71 5.70
N GLU A 29 2.58 10.23 5.88
CA GLU A 29 2.33 8.90 6.43
C GLU A 29 2.84 7.81 5.49
N VAL A 30 2.63 7.93 4.17
CA VAL A 30 3.19 6.98 3.19
C VAL A 30 4.71 6.96 3.27
N ARG A 31 5.36 8.14 3.34
CA ARG A 31 6.82 8.23 3.49
C ARG A 31 7.33 7.59 4.78
N LYS A 32 6.65 7.83 5.90
CA LYS A 32 7.04 7.30 7.22
C LYS A 32 6.85 5.79 7.30
N GLU A 33 5.74 5.28 6.76
CA GLU A 33 5.38 3.87 6.88
C GLU A 33 6.02 2.98 5.82
N PHE A 34 5.99 3.43 4.56
CA PHE A 34 6.37 2.60 3.42
C PHE A 34 7.63 3.10 2.71
N GLY A 35 8.17 4.25 3.11
CA GLY A 35 9.32 4.85 2.46
C GLY A 35 8.96 5.66 1.22
N ASN A 36 9.92 5.81 0.30
CA ASN A 36 9.74 6.66 -0.87
C ASN A 36 8.57 6.15 -1.76
N PRO A 37 7.54 6.98 -2.05
CA PRO A 37 6.42 6.60 -2.92
C PRO A 37 6.83 6.19 -4.35
N HIS A 38 8.00 6.63 -4.81
CA HIS A 38 8.59 6.27 -6.11
C HIS A 38 9.49 5.04 -6.05
N ASN A 39 9.63 4.41 -4.88
CA ASN A 39 10.43 3.21 -4.75
C ASN A 39 9.84 2.10 -5.65
N LYS A 40 10.69 1.50 -6.49
CA LYS A 40 10.27 0.47 -7.46
C LYS A 40 9.72 -0.79 -6.78
N GLY A 41 10.30 -1.23 -5.67
CA GLY A 41 9.82 -2.36 -4.89
C GLY A 41 8.46 -2.09 -4.27
N LEU A 42 8.28 -0.92 -3.64
CA LEU A 42 6.97 -0.49 -3.13
C LEU A 42 5.92 -0.42 -4.25
N VAL A 43 6.23 0.24 -5.37
CA VAL A 43 5.34 0.33 -6.54
C VAL A 43 5.00 -1.07 -7.07
N SER A 44 5.97 -1.97 -7.15
CA SER A 44 5.75 -3.36 -7.58
C SER A 44 4.80 -4.10 -6.63
N ASN A 45 4.99 -3.97 -5.32
CA ASN A 45 4.12 -4.58 -4.32
C ASN A 45 2.69 -4.05 -4.41
N VAL A 46 2.52 -2.73 -4.54
CA VAL A 46 1.19 -2.12 -4.70
C VAL A 46 0.54 -2.55 -6.02
N ARG A 47 1.28 -2.66 -7.13
CA ARG A 47 0.74 -3.16 -8.40
C ARG A 47 0.25 -4.60 -8.30
N GLN A 48 1.00 -5.46 -7.62
CA GLN A 48 0.58 -6.84 -7.39
C GLN A 48 -0.74 -6.89 -6.59
N LEU A 49 -0.83 -6.12 -5.51
CA LEU A 49 -2.05 -6.03 -4.69
C LEU A 49 -3.26 -5.45 -5.45
N ILE A 50 -3.03 -4.54 -6.40
CA ILE A 50 -4.08 -4.06 -7.33
C ILE A 50 -4.51 -5.21 -8.26
N SER A 51 -3.57 -5.96 -8.83
CA SER A 51 -3.87 -7.09 -9.72
C SER A 51 -4.66 -8.18 -9.02
N GLU A 52 -4.42 -8.38 -7.72
CA GLU A 52 -5.14 -9.33 -6.87
C GLU A 52 -6.50 -8.79 -6.39
N GLY A 53 -6.81 -7.52 -6.67
CA GLY A 53 -8.06 -6.87 -6.25
C GLY A 53 -8.11 -6.51 -4.77
N SER A 54 -6.99 -6.58 -4.04
CA SER A 54 -6.91 -6.26 -2.61
C SER A 54 -6.77 -4.77 -2.32
N ILE A 55 -6.27 -3.99 -3.29
CA ILE A 55 -6.11 -2.52 -3.21
C ILE A 55 -6.77 -1.85 -4.43
N GLU A 56 -7.28 -0.63 -4.23
CA GLU A 56 -7.89 0.18 -5.27
C GLU A 56 -6.91 0.53 -6.41
N LYS A 57 -7.40 0.51 -7.65
CA LYS A 57 -6.60 0.79 -8.86
C LYS A 57 -5.97 2.20 -8.86
N THR A 58 -6.56 3.13 -8.11
CA THR A 58 -6.07 4.51 -7.94
C THR A 58 -4.81 4.64 -7.09
N ALA A 59 -4.33 3.54 -6.49
CA ALA A 59 -3.16 3.55 -5.63
C ALA A 59 -1.84 3.82 -6.37
N ILE A 60 -1.79 3.68 -7.70
CA ILE A 60 -0.64 4.06 -8.51
C ILE A 60 -1.01 5.21 -9.45
N VAL A 61 -0.21 6.27 -9.42
CA VAL A 61 -0.33 7.43 -10.30
C VAL A 61 1.01 7.72 -10.99
N LYS A 62 0.98 8.50 -12.07
CA LYS A 62 2.19 9.00 -12.73
C LYS A 62 2.46 10.44 -12.32
N ILE A 63 3.61 10.71 -11.73
CA ILE A 63 4.08 12.06 -11.39
C ILE A 63 5.39 12.29 -12.15
N MET A 64 5.44 13.32 -12.98
CA MET A 64 6.59 13.64 -13.84
C MET A 64 7.09 12.43 -14.65
N GLY A 65 6.17 11.63 -15.17
CA GLY A 65 6.48 10.43 -15.97
C GLY A 65 6.94 9.21 -15.19
N ARG A 66 7.01 9.27 -13.86
CA ARG A 66 7.37 8.13 -12.99
C ARG A 66 6.17 7.62 -12.21
N ASP A 67 6.06 6.31 -12.09
CA ASP A 67 5.05 5.70 -11.24
C ASP A 67 5.32 6.04 -9.76
N ALA A 68 4.26 6.28 -9.03
CA ALA A 68 4.28 6.62 -7.62
C ALA A 68 3.07 6.02 -6.91
N VAL A 69 3.26 5.66 -5.64
CA VAL A 69 2.14 5.33 -4.77
C VAL A 69 1.39 6.61 -4.38
N SER A 70 0.10 6.66 -4.69
CA SER A 70 -0.81 7.75 -4.33
C SER A 70 -1.30 7.57 -2.90
N ALA A 71 -1.04 8.53 -2.00
CA ALA A 71 -1.46 8.42 -0.61
C ALA A 71 -2.98 8.38 -0.43
N THR A 72 -3.70 9.21 -1.20
CA THR A 72 -5.18 9.24 -1.18
C THR A 72 -5.80 8.07 -1.94
N GLY A 73 -5.09 7.55 -2.95
CA GLY A 73 -5.50 6.42 -3.76
C GLY A 73 -5.17 5.05 -3.15
N LEU A 74 -4.22 4.98 -2.22
CA LEU A 74 -3.79 3.76 -1.54
C LEU A 74 -4.83 3.34 -0.50
N ARG A 75 -5.83 2.59 -0.97
CA ARG A 75 -6.97 2.14 -0.17
C ARG A 75 -7.17 0.64 -0.34
N ILE A 76 -7.48 -0.04 0.75
CA ILE A 76 -7.85 -1.44 0.73
C ILE A 76 -9.29 -1.58 0.19
N THR A 77 -9.52 -2.58 -0.66
CA THR A 77 -10.86 -2.89 -1.19
C THR A 77 -11.68 -3.67 -0.16
N ARG A 78 -12.96 -3.91 -0.46
CA ARG A 78 -13.79 -4.84 0.33
C ARG A 78 -13.20 -6.25 0.37
N ASP A 79 -12.62 -6.71 -0.73
CA ASP A 79 -12.04 -8.05 -0.84
C ASP A 79 -10.72 -8.15 -0.08
N GLY A 80 -9.86 -7.13 -0.18
CA GLY A 80 -8.66 -7.03 0.66
C GLY A 80 -9.00 -7.00 2.15
N THR A 81 -10.06 -6.28 2.54
CA THR A 81 -10.55 -6.25 3.91
C THR A 81 -10.99 -7.65 4.38
N ARG A 82 -11.69 -8.41 3.52
CA ARG A 82 -12.12 -9.78 3.82
C ARG A 82 -10.93 -10.73 3.95
N LEU A 83 -9.93 -10.58 3.09
CA LEU A 83 -8.70 -11.36 3.10
C LEU A 83 -7.97 -11.21 4.44
N VAL A 84 -7.74 -9.98 4.90
CA VAL A 84 -7.08 -9.70 6.19
C VAL A 84 -7.89 -10.27 7.35
N ARG A 85 -9.21 -10.05 7.39
CA ARG A 85 -10.08 -10.62 8.44
C ARG A 85 -10.03 -12.15 8.49
N LYS A 86 -10.06 -12.82 7.34
CA LYS A 86 -9.97 -14.28 7.28
C LYS A 86 -8.63 -14.77 7.84
N SER A 87 -7.54 -14.08 7.52
CA SER A 87 -6.22 -14.42 8.06
C SER A 87 -6.14 -14.24 9.58
N LEU A 88 -6.77 -13.18 10.12
CA LEU A 88 -6.79 -12.93 11.57
C LEU A 88 -7.62 -13.97 12.34
N ASN A 89 -8.65 -14.53 11.71
CA ASN A 89 -9.50 -15.55 12.34
C ASN A 89 -8.95 -16.98 12.22
N ASN A 90 -7.94 -17.18 11.37
CA ASN A 90 -7.31 -18.49 11.12
C ASN A 90 -5.98 -18.68 11.86
N ASN A 91 -5.53 -17.66 12.59
CA ASN A 91 -4.38 -17.69 13.50
C ASN A 91 -4.88 -17.72 14.95
#